data_AF-J1JUC6-F1
#
_entry.id   AF-J1JUC6-F1
#
_cell.length_a   1.000
_cell.length_b   1.000
_cell.length_c   1.000
_cell.angle_alpha   90.00
_cell.angle_beta   90.00
_cell.angle_gamma   90.00
#
_symmetry.space_group_name_H-M   'P 1'
#
loop_
_entity.id
_entity.type
_entity.pdbx_description
1 polymer ?
#
loop_
_entity_poly.entity_id
_entity_poly.type
_entity_poly.pdbx_seq_one_letter_code
_entity_poly.pdbx_strand_id
1 'polypeptide(L)' 'MMWWMKKNVMVTSAALAAFFMALARAFTLGKKTEQQKQIEKTLKAATTRLEVENEINQKSDDDVRTALSHWLRNK' A
#
# COMPACT_ATOMS: atom_id res chain seq x y z
N MET A 1 -6.97 -12.30 -53.22
CA MET A 1 -7.67 -11.37 -52.30
C MET A 1 -7.93 -11.97 -50.92
N MET A 2 -8.67 -13.08 -50.83
CA MET A 2 -9.09 -13.68 -49.55
C MET A 2 -7.93 -14.14 -48.63
N TRP A 3 -6.85 -14.69 -49.19
CA TRP A 3 -5.70 -15.13 -48.39
C TRP A 3 -4.92 -13.99 -47.74
N TRP A 4 -4.73 -12.88 -48.47
CA TRP A 4 -4.10 -11.67 -47.95
C TRP A 4 -4.93 -11.03 -46.84
N MET A 5 -6.27 -10.98 -46.98
CA MET A 5 -7.14 -10.52 -45.90
C MET A 5 -7.04 -11.40 -44.66
N LYS A 6 -7.07 -12.73 -44.81
CA LYS A 6 -6.92 -13.66 -43.67
C LYS A 6 -5.59 -13.48 -42.94
N LYS A 7 -4.49 -13.31 -43.68
CA LYS A 7 -3.16 -13.07 -43.10
C LYS A 7 -3.12 -11.76 -42.31
N ASN A 8 -3.69 -10.68 -42.84
CA ASN A 8 -3.74 -9.40 -42.14
C ASN A 8 -4.60 -9.49 -40.88
N VAL A 9 -5.78 -10.10 -40.94
CA VAL A 9 -6.64 -10.32 -39.77
C VAL A 9 -5.91 -11.13 -38.69
N MET A 10 -5.16 -12.15 -39.08
CA MET A 10 -4.37 -12.98 -38.15
C MET A 10 -3.23 -12.19 -37.49
N VAL A 11 -2.56 -11.31 -38.23
CA VAL A 11 -1.49 -10.47 -37.69
C VAL A 11 -2.07 -9.40 -36.75
N THR A 12 -3.16 -8.74 -37.15
CA THR A 12 -3.79 -7.71 -36.32
C THR A 12 -4.37 -8.29 -35.03
N SER A 13 -4.97 -9.48 -35.09
CA SER A 13 -5.49 -10.15 -33.89
C SER A 13 -4.36 -10.58 -32.95
N ALA A 14 -3.24 -11.09 -33.47
CA ALA A 14 -2.07 -11.41 -32.67
C ALA A 14 -1.46 -10.18 -31.99
N ALA A 15 -1.34 -9.06 -32.73
CA ALA A 15 -0.85 -7.80 -32.18
C ALA A 15 -1.77 -7.25 -31.08
N LEU A 16 -3.08 -7.32 -31.30
CA LEU A 16 -4.08 -6.87 -30.33
C LEU A 16 -4.06 -7.73 -29.05
N ALA A 17 -3.93 -9.06 -29.20
CA ALA A 17 -3.81 -9.97 -28.06
C ALA A 17 -2.54 -9.70 -27.24
N ALA A 18 -1.41 -9.49 -27.91
CA ALA A 18 -0.15 -9.13 -27.24
C ALA A 18 -0.26 -7.79 -26.48
N PHE A 19 -0.92 -6.80 -27.08
CA PHE A 19 -1.16 -5.50 -26.43
C PHE A 19 -1.99 -5.64 -25.15
N PHE A 20 -3.12 -6.37 -25.18
CA PHE A 20 -3.94 -6.57 -23.99
C PHE A 20 -3.24 -7.42 -22.92
N MET A 21 -2.44 -8.42 -23.31
CA MET A 21 -1.62 -9.18 -22.36
C MET A 21 -0.62 -8.28 -21.64
N ALA A 22 0.05 -7.37 -22.37
CA ALA A 22 0.98 -6.42 -21.78
C ALA A 22 0.25 -5.45 -20.82
N LEU A 23 -0.92 -4.94 -21.22
CA LEU A 23 -1.73 -4.05 -20.40
C LEU A 23 -2.22 -4.72 -19.10
N ALA A 24 -2.69 -5.96 -19.19
CA ALA A 24 -3.11 -6.74 -18.02
C ALA A 24 -1.96 -6.98 -17.03
N ARG A 25 -0.76 -7.27 -17.55
CA ARG A 25 0.45 -7.41 -16.71
C ARG A 25 0.84 -6.09 -16.04
N ALA A 26 0.85 -4.98 -16.77
CA ALA A 26 1.14 -3.67 -16.19
C ALA A 26 0.13 -3.29 -15.10
N PHE A 27 -1.16 -3.54 -15.33
CA PHE A 27 -2.21 -3.24 -14.37
C PHE A 27 -2.14 -4.13 -13.12
N THR A 28 -1.88 -5.43 -13.28
CA THR A 28 -1.72 -6.34 -12.14
C THR A 28 -0.50 -6.00 -11.29
N LEU A 29 0.61 -5.60 -11.90
CA LEU A 29 1.80 -5.12 -11.18
C LEU A 29 1.50 -3.79 -10.46
N GLY A 30 0.84 -2.84 -11.12
CA GLY A 30 0.39 -1.59 -10.51
C GLY A 30 -0.55 -1.82 -9.31
N LYS A 31 -1.49 -2.76 -9.44
CA LYS A 31 -2.41 -3.11 -8.34
C LYS A 31 -1.66 -3.72 -7.15
N LYS A 32 -0.72 -4.63 -7.39
CA LYS A 32 0.08 -5.25 -6.32
C LYS A 32 0.93 -4.23 -5.57
N THR A 33 1.56 -3.30 -6.28
CA THR A 33 2.37 -2.24 -5.67
C THR A 33 1.53 -1.30 -4.82
N GLU A 34 0.34 -0.91 -5.28
CA GLU A 34 -0.57 -0.08 -4.49
C GLU A 34 -1.11 -0.83 -3.25
N GLN A 35 -1.46 -2.12 -3.39
CA GLN A 35 -1.86 -2.95 -2.25
C GLN A 35 -0.75 -3.08 -1.22
N GLN A 36 0.49 -3.32 -1.66
CA GLN A 36 1.65 -3.41 -0.77
C GLN A 36 1.87 -2.10 -0.01
N LYS A 37 1.76 -0.95 -0.69
CA LYS A 37 1.88 0.37 -0.07
C LYS A 37 0.79 0.63 0.97
N GLN A 38 -0.44 0.17 0.73
CA GLN A 38 -1.52 0.26 1.71
C GLN A 38 -1.27 -0.64 2.92
N ILE A 39 -0.84 -1.89 2.70
CA ILE A 39 -0.48 -2.81 3.79
C ILE A 39 0.66 -2.24 4.62
N GLU A 40 1.70 -1.70 4.00
CA GLU A 40 2.84 -1.10 4.70
C GLU A 40 2.42 0.11 5.55
N LYS A 41 1.55 0.97 5.02
CA LYS A 41 0.97 2.09 5.79
C LYS A 41 0.17 1.61 7.00
N THR A 42 -0.69 0.61 6.80
CA THR A 42 -1.50 0.04 7.88
C THR A 42 -0.62 -0.63 8.92
N LEU A 43 0.39 -1.38 8.49
CA LEU A 43 1.36 -2.03 9.37
C LEU A 43 2.12 -0.99 10.19
N LYS A 44 2.66 0.05 9.55
CA LYS A 44 3.36 1.14 10.23
C LYS A 44 2.46 1.83 11.28
N ALA A 45 1.21 2.11 10.92
CA ALA A 45 0.26 2.69 11.85
C ALA A 45 -0.04 1.77 13.05
N ALA A 46 -0.20 0.47 12.80
CA ALA A 46 -0.41 -0.53 13.86
C ALA A 46 0.81 -0.66 14.77
N THR A 47 2.03 -0.68 14.21
CA THR A 47 3.28 -0.71 14.99
C THR A 47 3.42 0.53 15.86
N THR A 48 3.23 1.73 15.31
CA THR A 48 3.28 2.97 16.11
C THR A 48 2.23 2.97 17.21
N ARG A 49 1.02 2.49 16.93
CA ARG A 49 -0.02 2.37 17.96
C ARG A 49 0.40 1.41 19.08
N LEU A 50 0.97 0.26 18.73
CA LEU A 50 1.44 -0.71 19.71
C LEU A 50 2.61 -0.16 20.54
N GLU A 51 3.56 0.55 19.92
CA GLU A 51 4.65 1.22 20.63
C GLU A 51 4.13 2.24 21.65
N VAL A 52 3.16 3.08 21.26
CA VAL A 52 2.53 4.07 22.14
C VAL A 52 1.77 3.38 23.27
N GLU A 53 0.98 2.35 22.98
CA GLU A 53 0.25 1.58 24.00
C GLU A 53 1.21 0.90 24.98
N ASN A 54 2.33 0.35 24.50
CA ASN A 54 3.37 -0.21 25.35
C ASN A 54 4.06 0.86 26.21
N GLU A 55 4.38 2.03 25.66
CA GLU A 55 4.95 3.13 26.45
C GLU A 55 3.98 3.59 27.55
N ILE A 56 2.69 3.76 27.23
CA ILE A 56 1.67 4.11 28.22
C ILE A 56 1.57 3.03 29.30
N ASN A 57 1.57 1.75 28.92
CA ASN A 57 1.48 0.64 29.86
C ASN A 57 2.73 0.50 30.76
N GLN A 58 3.89 0.99 30.30
CA GLN A 58 5.11 1.02 31.10
C GLN A 58 5.17 2.22 32.07
N LYS A 59 4.38 3.27 31.86
CA LYS A 59 4.33 4.41 32.78
C LYS A 59 3.49 4.06 34.01
N SER A 60 4.02 4.37 35.19
CA SER A 60 3.27 4.28 36.44
C SER A 60 2.34 5.50 36.62
N ASP A 61 1.26 5.35 37.39
CA ASP A 61 0.34 6.45 37.70
C ASP A 61 1.07 7.65 38.34
N ASP A 62 2.04 7.38 39.23
CA ASP A 62 2.84 8.42 39.88
C ASP A 62 3.75 9.17 38.89
N ASP A 63 4.33 8.48 37.90
CA ASP A 63 5.13 9.13 36.85
C ASP A 63 4.25 10.04 35.97
N VAL A 64 3.06 9.56 35.59
CA VAL A 64 2.09 10.34 34.80
C VAL A 64 1.65 11.58 35.58
N ARG A 65 1.32 11.42 36.87
CA ARG A 65 0.87 12.50 37.74
C ARG A 65 1.95 13.54 37.99
N THR A 66 3.20 13.10 38.12
CA THR A 66 4.38 13.98 38.24
C THR A 66 4.61 14.78 36.96
N ALA A 67 4.59 14.12 35.79
CA ALA A 67 4.75 14.77 34.50
C ALA A 67 3.63 15.81 34.22
N LEU A 68 2.39 15.47 34.55
CA LEU A 68 1.24 16.37 34.40
C LEU A 68 1.37 17.61 35.30
N SER A 69 1.77 17.41 36.55
CA SER A 69 1.99 18.49 37.53
C SER A 69 3.11 19.43 37.10
N HIS A 70 4.19 18.88 36.53
CA HIS A 70 5.31 19.65 36.00
C HIS A 70 4.90 20.47 34.77
N TRP A 71 4.14 19.87 33.84
CA TRP A 71 3.62 20.58 32.68
C TRP A 71 2.69 21.74 33.06
N LEU A 72 1.80 21.52 34.04
CA LEU A 72 0.86 22.55 34.50
C LEU A 72 1.57 23.73 35.19
N ARG A 73 2.71 23.48 35.86
CA ARG A 73 3.53 24.50 36.53
C ARG A 73 4.47 25.25 35.60
N ASN A 74 4.86 24.66 34.47
CA ASN A 74 5.74 25.28 33.45
C ASN A 74 4.95 25.99 32.34
N LYS A 75 3.63 26.14 32.49
CA LYS A 75 2.75 26.88 31.58
C LYS A 75 2.33 28.20 32.21
#